data_AF-A0A836L724-F1
#
_entry.id   AF-A0A836L724-F1
#
_cell.length_a   1.000
_cell.length_b   1.000
_cell.length_c   1.000
_cell.angle_alpha   90.00
_cell.angle_beta   90.00
_cell.angle_gamma   90.00
#
_symmetry.space_group_name_H-M   'P 1'
#
loop_
_entity.id
_entity.type
_entity.pdbx_description
1 polymer ?
#
loop_
_entity_poly.entity_id
_entity_poly.type
_entity_poly.pdbx_seq_one_letter_code
_entity_poly.pdbx_strand_id
1 'polypeptide(L)'
;MTALLQTYEEEYRDGVRVIRDESEALRQLCDRKASGYSAPPATGPGSRVQRGAHLTTVLAQVRELVNSMEYEANDLPAAHRQTAKERIAEYRANLRTLEEGITRLKADASAADRFDLLGDAERRKAGSGGASVKEAPGDLDDATKVHRMTMLENTAKFKDASGKLQQAERLLNDTETVGNEALTNLRYQTETMQHIQATTITVDEEVSDARKIVSGMQRMMVKHKLILISIIMILLFLICVAVYVSATKNRRNSSSSQSTEASGDPITSVAPSLLWSPSYLA
;
A
#
# COMPACT_ATOMS: atom_id res chain seq x y z
N MET A 1 0.23 7.51 -19.95
CA MET A 1 0.46 7.36 -18.50
C MET A 1 -0.67 8.07 -17.79
N THR A 2 -1.31 7.45 -16.81
CA THR A 2 -2.38 8.08 -16.01
C THR A 2 -1.75 9.11 -15.05
N ALA A 3 -2.45 10.20 -14.76
CA ALA A 3 -1.96 11.24 -13.85
C ALA A 3 -1.63 10.67 -12.45
N LEU A 4 -2.39 9.66 -12.02
CA LEU A 4 -2.20 8.96 -10.74
C LEU A 4 -0.84 8.26 -10.63
N LEU A 5 -0.42 7.54 -11.69
CA LEU A 5 0.87 6.87 -11.71
C LEU A 5 2.03 7.86 -11.61
N GLN A 6 1.90 9.05 -12.22
CA GLN A 6 2.92 10.08 -12.13
C GLN A 6 3.06 10.64 -10.72
N THR A 7 1.94 10.84 -10.02
CA THR A 7 1.96 11.23 -8.59
C THR A 7 2.65 10.17 -7.74
N TYR A 8 2.37 8.89 -7.95
CA TYR A 8 3.06 7.82 -7.23
C TYR A 8 4.56 7.75 -7.55
N GLU A 9 4.95 7.99 -8.79
CA GLU A 9 6.37 8.07 -9.15
C GLU A 9 7.07 9.28 -8.48
N GLU A 10 6.39 10.40 -8.31
CA GLU A 10 6.90 11.57 -7.56
C GLU A 10 7.06 11.27 -6.08
N GLU A 11 6.02 10.74 -5.43
CA GLU A 11 6.05 10.32 -4.03
C GLU A 11 7.13 9.27 -3.76
N TYR A 12 7.37 8.35 -4.71
CA TYR A 12 8.44 7.36 -4.61
C TYR A 12 9.81 8.02 -4.62
N ARG A 13 10.03 8.96 -5.55
CA ARG A 13 11.30 9.69 -5.64
C ARG A 13 11.57 10.49 -4.37
N ASP A 14 10.54 11.15 -3.84
CA ASP A 14 10.66 11.92 -2.61
C ASP A 14 10.92 11.02 -1.39
N GLY A 15 10.21 9.90 -1.28
CA GLY A 15 10.46 8.91 -0.23
C GLY A 15 11.88 8.34 -0.28
N VAL A 16 12.41 8.04 -1.46
CA VAL A 16 13.80 7.57 -1.63
C VAL A 16 14.81 8.66 -1.25
N ARG A 17 14.54 9.93 -1.57
CA ARG A 17 15.39 11.06 -1.16
C ARG A 17 15.42 11.19 0.37
N VAL A 18 14.27 11.19 1.02
CA VAL A 18 14.17 11.24 2.49
C VAL A 18 14.95 10.09 3.13
N ILE A 19 14.81 8.86 2.62
CA ILE A 19 15.57 7.71 3.14
C ILE A 19 17.08 7.93 2.99
N ARG A 20 17.53 8.45 1.84
CA ARG A 20 18.95 8.74 1.62
C ARG A 20 19.47 9.79 2.59
N ASP A 21 18.79 10.92 2.70
CA ASP A 21 19.20 12.05 3.54
C ASP A 21 19.25 11.64 5.03
N GLU A 22 18.22 10.94 5.51
CA GLU A 22 18.20 10.42 6.89
C GLU A 22 19.25 9.33 7.12
N SER A 23 19.55 8.50 6.11
CA SER A 23 20.63 7.51 6.22
C SER A 23 22.01 8.16 6.30
N GLU A 24 22.24 9.26 5.58
CA GLU A 24 23.47 10.03 5.66
C GLU A 24 23.60 10.75 7.00
N ALA A 25 22.51 11.35 7.49
CA ALA A 25 22.47 11.97 8.82
C ALA A 25 22.75 10.94 9.93
N LEU A 26 22.16 9.75 9.85
CA LEU A 26 22.41 8.68 10.82
C LEU A 26 23.85 8.16 10.74
N ARG A 27 24.44 8.08 9.53
CA ARG A 27 25.87 7.74 9.36
C ARG A 27 26.80 8.78 10.00
N GLN A 28 26.52 10.07 9.79
CA GLN A 28 27.28 11.16 10.42
C GLN A 28 27.21 11.08 11.94
N LEU A 29 26.03 10.79 12.49
CA LEU A 29 25.88 10.58 13.94
C LEU A 29 26.65 9.38 14.45
N CYS A 30 26.93 8.37 13.62
CA CYS A 30 27.76 7.23 14.00
C CYS A 30 29.27 7.52 13.88
N ASP A 31 29.67 8.56 13.16
CA ASP A 31 31.09 8.87 12.92
C ASP A 31 31.73 9.61 14.10
N ARG A 32 32.25 8.82 15.05
CA ARG A 32 33.00 9.30 16.21
C ARG A 32 34.34 9.94 15.87
N LYS A 33 34.85 9.77 14.63
CA LYS A 33 36.14 10.35 14.23
C LYS A 33 36.03 11.82 13.84
N ALA A 34 34.81 12.35 13.71
CA ALA A 34 34.58 13.77 13.44
C ALA A 34 35.02 14.66 14.62
N SER A 35 35.74 15.74 14.31
CA SER A 35 36.17 16.74 15.29
C SER A 35 34.96 17.53 15.80
N GLY A 36 34.37 17.10 16.92
CA GLY A 36 33.15 17.70 17.49
C GLY A 36 32.06 16.69 17.86
N TYR A 37 32.36 15.39 17.84
CA TYR A 37 31.42 14.36 18.24
C TYR A 37 30.92 14.56 19.69
N SER A 38 29.62 14.78 19.82
CA SER A 38 28.89 14.68 21.08
C SER A 38 27.98 13.46 20.99
N ALA A 39 28.01 12.60 22.02
CA ALA A 39 27.12 11.46 22.07
C ALA A 39 25.65 11.95 22.00
N PRO A 40 24.87 11.52 20.99
CA PRO A 40 23.45 11.86 20.93
C PRO A 40 22.71 11.25 22.12
N PRO A 41 21.57 11.82 22.54
CA PRO A 41 20.82 11.32 23.68
C PRO A 41 20.37 9.87 23.44
N ALA A 42 20.54 9.02 24.46
CA ALA A 42 20.18 7.60 24.42
C ALA A 42 18.68 7.37 24.16
N THR A 43 17.84 8.32 24.57
CA THR A 43 16.39 8.35 24.35
C THR A 43 15.91 9.79 24.16
N GLY A 44 15.01 10.01 23.20
CA GLY A 44 14.40 11.32 22.93
C GLY A 44 14.54 11.82 21.48
N PRO A 45 14.02 13.04 21.18
CA PRO A 45 14.09 13.68 19.86
C PRO A 45 15.52 13.76 19.33
N GLY A 46 15.79 13.08 18.22
CA GLY A 46 17.12 13.06 17.59
C GLY A 46 18.04 11.91 18.04
N SER A 47 17.56 11.00 18.91
CA SER A 47 18.28 9.76 19.21
C SER A 47 18.49 8.89 17.96
N ARG A 48 19.61 8.14 17.93
CA ARG A 48 19.90 7.23 16.81
C ARG A 48 18.81 6.17 16.63
N VAL A 49 18.23 5.70 17.75
CA VAL A 49 17.11 4.76 17.76
C VAL A 49 15.87 5.35 17.11
N GLN A 50 15.50 6.60 17.43
CA GLN A 50 14.32 7.24 16.83
C GLN A 50 14.52 7.50 15.33
N ARG A 51 15.71 7.96 14.91
CA ARG A 51 16.03 8.14 13.48
C ARG A 51 15.98 6.80 12.72
N GLY A 52 16.52 5.74 13.32
CA GLY A 52 16.41 4.39 12.79
C GLY A 52 14.95 3.90 12.69
N ALA A 53 14.10 4.24 13.66
CA ALA A 53 12.67 3.94 13.61
C ALA A 53 11.95 4.74 12.52
N HIS A 54 12.23 6.04 12.40
CA HIS A 54 11.69 6.89 11.34
C HIS A 54 12.05 6.35 9.94
N LEU A 55 13.31 5.97 9.72
CA LEU A 55 13.77 5.32 8.49
C LEU A 55 12.96 4.07 8.16
N THR A 56 12.66 3.22 9.15
CA THR A 56 11.84 2.02 8.92
C THR A 56 10.38 2.36 8.58
N THR A 57 9.82 3.41 9.16
CA THR A 57 8.47 3.89 8.84
C THR A 57 8.39 4.42 7.41
N VAL A 58 9.32 5.29 7.02
CA VAL A 58 9.38 5.83 5.64
C VAL A 58 9.59 4.70 4.65
N LEU A 59 10.46 3.73 4.95
CA LEU A 59 10.66 2.57 4.08
C LEU A 59 9.39 1.72 3.90
N ALA A 60 8.60 1.54 4.96
CA ALA A 60 7.31 0.86 4.86
C ALA A 60 6.32 1.63 3.97
N GLN A 61 6.27 2.97 4.07
CA GLN A 61 5.44 3.81 3.21
C GLN A 61 5.84 3.69 1.73
N VAL A 62 7.14 3.74 1.42
CA VAL A 62 7.62 3.62 0.04
C VAL A 62 7.37 2.22 -0.54
N ARG A 63 7.46 1.15 0.29
CA ARG A 63 7.05 -0.20 -0.14
C ARG A 63 5.58 -0.27 -0.50
N GLU A 64 4.72 0.31 0.34
CA GLU A 64 3.27 0.32 0.08
C GLU A 64 2.91 1.13 -1.17
N LEU A 65 3.63 2.22 -1.41
CA LEU A 65 3.51 3.00 -2.63
C LEU A 65 3.91 2.18 -3.87
N VAL A 66 4.99 1.38 -3.81
CA VAL A 66 5.37 0.48 -4.91
C VAL A 66 4.32 -0.61 -5.15
N ASN A 67 3.68 -1.13 -4.09
CA ASN A 67 2.56 -2.05 -4.24
C ASN A 67 1.36 -1.36 -4.91
N SER A 68 1.04 -0.14 -4.51
CA SER A 68 -0.03 0.67 -5.10
C SER A 68 0.22 0.97 -6.59
N MET A 69 1.46 1.28 -6.96
CA MET A 69 1.89 1.41 -8.36
C MET A 69 1.73 0.11 -9.15
N GLU A 70 1.95 -1.06 -8.54
CA GLU A 70 1.73 -2.35 -9.20
C GLU A 70 0.26 -2.62 -9.49
N TYR A 71 -0.64 -2.27 -8.57
CA TYR A 71 -2.08 -2.36 -8.80
C TYR A 71 -2.50 -1.48 -9.99
N GLU A 72 -2.12 -0.20 -9.98
CA GLU A 72 -2.42 0.74 -11.08
C GLU A 72 -1.77 0.29 -12.41
N ALA A 73 -0.56 -0.28 -12.36
CA ALA A 73 0.13 -0.82 -13.52
C ALA A 73 -0.61 -2.00 -14.18
N ASN A 74 -1.41 -2.77 -13.43
CA ASN A 74 -2.20 -3.86 -13.99
C ASN A 74 -3.42 -3.36 -14.77
N ASP A 75 -3.96 -2.19 -14.43
CA ASP A 75 -5.12 -1.57 -15.08
C ASP A 75 -4.76 -0.78 -16.36
N LEU A 76 -3.47 -0.53 -16.60
CA LEU A 76 -2.97 0.16 -17.79
C LEU A 76 -3.12 -0.66 -19.10
N PRO A 77 -3.35 -0.01 -20.27
CA PRO A 77 -3.38 -0.68 -21.57
C PRO A 77 -2.08 -1.44 -21.89
N ALA A 78 -2.19 -2.51 -22.70
CA ALA A 78 -1.07 -3.42 -23.00
C ALA A 78 0.21 -2.72 -23.52
N ALA A 79 0.06 -1.60 -24.25
CA ALA A 79 1.18 -0.82 -24.78
C ALA A 79 2.05 -0.11 -23.72
N HIS A 80 1.50 0.21 -22.54
CA HIS A 80 2.23 0.89 -21.46
C HIS A 80 2.50 0.01 -20.24
N ARG A 81 1.76 -1.11 -20.14
CA ARG A 81 1.85 -2.07 -19.04
C ARG A 81 3.24 -2.70 -18.90
N GLN A 82 3.85 -3.10 -20.01
CA GLN A 82 5.16 -3.77 -19.98
C GLN A 82 6.24 -2.84 -19.42
N THR A 83 6.31 -1.62 -19.95
CA THR A 83 7.25 -0.58 -19.51
C THR A 83 7.05 -0.19 -18.04
N ALA A 84 5.80 -0.12 -17.56
CA ALA A 84 5.49 0.16 -16.16
C ALA A 84 5.95 -0.98 -15.23
N LYS A 85 5.74 -2.24 -15.63
CA LYS A 85 6.18 -3.42 -14.85
C LYS A 85 7.69 -3.53 -14.75
N GLU A 86 8.41 -3.20 -15.82
CA GLU A 86 9.88 -3.16 -15.80
C GLU A 86 10.41 -2.14 -14.79
N ARG A 87 9.86 -0.92 -14.78
CA ARG A 87 10.21 0.12 -13.79
C ARG A 87 9.88 -0.30 -12.37
N ILE A 88 8.72 -0.90 -12.14
CA ILE A 88 8.31 -1.39 -10.80
C ILE A 88 9.26 -2.49 -10.31
N ALA A 89 9.71 -3.37 -11.21
CA ALA A 89 10.71 -4.39 -10.88
C ALA A 89 12.05 -3.74 -10.46
N GLU A 90 12.48 -2.69 -11.16
CA GLU A 90 13.67 -1.90 -10.79
C GLU A 90 13.49 -1.24 -9.41
N TYR A 91 12.34 -0.60 -9.16
CA TYR A 91 12.05 0.03 -7.87
C TYR A 91 12.06 -0.99 -6.72
N ARG A 92 11.58 -2.21 -6.94
CA ARG A 92 11.67 -3.30 -5.96
C ARG A 92 13.10 -3.74 -5.70
N ALA A 93 13.93 -3.84 -6.74
CA ALA A 93 15.34 -4.16 -6.58
C ALA A 93 16.05 -3.06 -5.76
N ASN A 94 15.79 -1.80 -6.09
CA ASN A 94 16.32 -0.65 -5.35
C ASN A 94 15.87 -0.67 -3.89
N LEU A 95 14.58 -0.92 -3.62
CA LEU A 95 14.07 -1.02 -2.25
C LEU A 95 14.77 -2.11 -1.45
N ARG A 96 15.02 -3.30 -2.02
CA ARG A 96 15.79 -4.36 -1.33
C ARG A 96 17.20 -3.89 -0.95
N THR A 97 17.89 -3.19 -1.84
CA THR A 97 19.23 -2.64 -1.51
C THR A 97 19.18 -1.56 -0.43
N LEU A 98 18.14 -0.71 -0.44
CA LEU A 98 17.90 0.30 0.59
C LEU A 98 17.60 -0.35 1.96
N GLU A 99 16.79 -1.42 1.97
CA GLU A 99 16.49 -2.20 3.18
C GLU A 99 17.72 -2.83 3.81
N GLU A 100 18.55 -3.49 2.99
CA GLU A 100 19.82 -4.04 3.44
C GLU A 100 20.75 -2.95 3.96
N GLY A 101 20.76 -1.78 3.33
CA GLY A 101 21.52 -0.61 3.78
C GLY A 101 21.06 -0.09 5.14
N ILE A 102 19.74 0.06 5.35
CA ILE A 102 19.15 0.56 6.60
C ILE A 102 19.34 -0.44 7.74
N THR A 103 19.19 -1.74 7.48
CA THR A 103 19.39 -2.77 8.51
C THR A 103 20.83 -2.81 9.01
N ARG A 104 21.81 -2.72 8.10
CA ARG A 104 23.24 -2.57 8.45
C ARG A 104 23.48 -1.30 9.24
N LEU A 105 22.96 -0.17 8.77
CA LEU A 105 23.15 1.13 9.43
C LEU A 105 22.54 1.17 10.84
N LYS A 106 21.39 0.51 11.05
CA LYS A 106 20.77 0.39 12.38
C LYS A 106 21.62 -0.47 13.32
N ALA A 107 22.26 -1.52 12.81
CA ALA A 107 23.19 -2.33 13.60
C ALA A 107 24.43 -1.52 14.01
N ASP A 108 24.99 -0.72 13.08
CA ASP A 108 26.11 0.19 13.35
C ASP A 108 25.73 1.26 14.38
N ALA A 109 24.56 1.87 14.25
CA ALA A 109 24.04 2.84 15.21
C ALA A 109 23.87 2.24 16.61
N SER A 110 23.33 1.02 16.70
CA SER A 110 23.21 0.30 17.98
C SER A 110 24.58 -0.06 18.58
N ALA A 111 25.56 -0.39 17.74
CA ALA A 111 26.92 -0.62 18.19
C ALA A 111 27.55 0.67 18.74
N ALA A 112 27.41 1.78 18.03
CA ALA A 112 27.89 3.09 18.47
C ALA A 112 27.26 3.52 19.80
N ASP A 113 25.94 3.33 19.99
CA ASP A 113 25.27 3.63 21.27
C ASP A 113 25.84 2.78 22.42
N ARG A 114 26.10 1.48 22.21
CA ARG A 114 26.74 0.63 23.23
C ARG A 114 28.14 1.14 23.59
N PHE A 115 28.93 1.56 22.60
CA PHE A 115 30.27 2.09 22.85
C PHE A 115 30.25 3.45 23.55
N ASP A 116 29.28 4.31 23.27
CA ASP A 116 29.13 5.59 23.97
C ASP A 116 28.75 5.39 25.45
N LEU A 117 27.82 4.47 25.73
CA LEU A 117 27.41 4.13 27.09
C LEU A 117 28.53 3.47 27.91
N LEU A 118 29.30 2.56 27.30
CA LEU A 118 30.40 1.86 27.97
C LEU A 118 31.66 2.74 28.11
N GLY A 119 31.94 3.58 27.12
CA GLY A 119 33.10 4.48 27.12
C GLY A 119 33.02 5.57 28.20
N ASP A 120 31.83 6.08 28.50
CA ASP A 120 31.65 7.04 29.61
C ASP A 120 31.85 6.38 30.98
N ALA A 121 31.47 5.11 31.14
CA ALA A 121 31.69 4.35 32.39
C ALA A 121 33.19 4.12 32.69
N GLU A 122 33.99 3.89 31.66
CA GLU A 122 35.45 3.72 31.79
C GLU A 122 36.15 5.06 32.06
N ARG A 123 35.70 6.15 31.44
CA ARG A 123 36.19 7.52 31.70
C ARG A 123 35.86 8.00 33.12
N ARG A 124 34.69 7.65 33.65
CA ARG A 124 34.32 7.95 35.05
C ARG A 124 35.13 7.13 36.06
N LYS A 125 35.47 5.87 35.76
CA LYS A 125 36.36 5.06 36.61
C LYS A 125 37.80 5.57 36.63
N ALA A 126 38.31 6.09 35.52
CA ALA A 126 39.65 6.69 35.46
C ALA A 126 39.72 8.09 36.13
N GLY A 127 38.58 8.77 36.30
CA GLY A 127 38.51 10.11 36.90
C GLY A 127 38.25 10.19 38.41
N SER A 128 37.96 9.07 39.09
CA SER A 128 37.61 9.05 40.53
C SER A 128 38.63 8.32 41.42
N GLY A 129 39.92 8.30 41.03
CA GLY A 129 40.94 7.46 41.66
C GLY A 129 42.22 8.18 42.11
N GLY A 130 42.21 9.49 42.36
CA GLY A 130 43.46 10.22 42.65
C GLY A 130 43.30 11.46 43.52
N ALA A 131 42.96 11.29 44.80
CA ALA A 131 43.23 12.30 45.83
C ALA A 131 44.15 11.67 46.89
N SER A 132 45.45 11.68 46.61
CA SER A 132 46.49 11.30 47.56
C SER A 132 46.55 12.35 48.68
N VAL A 133 45.93 12.04 49.82
CA VAL A 133 46.15 12.77 51.07
C VAL A 133 47.57 12.49 51.54
N LYS A 134 48.43 13.51 51.45
CA LYS A 134 49.78 13.51 52.00
C LYS A 134 49.67 13.81 53.49
N GLU A 135 49.68 12.77 54.32
CA GLU A 135 49.69 12.88 55.77
C GLU A 135 51.03 13.46 56.25
N ALA A 136 50.98 14.60 56.93
CA ALA A 136 52.06 15.14 57.75
C ALA A 136 51.63 15.03 59.23
N PRO A 137 52.51 14.55 60.14
CA PRO A 137 52.10 14.26 61.51
C PRO A 137 52.27 15.50 62.38
N GLY A 138 51.17 16.08 62.84
CA GLY A 138 51.22 17.13 63.86
C GLY A 138 49.99 18.02 63.93
N ASP A 139 48.81 17.48 64.25
CA ASP A 139 47.81 18.21 65.03
C ASP A 139 46.64 17.31 65.42
N LEU A 140 46.47 17.05 66.71
CA LEU A 140 45.33 16.31 67.27
C LEU A 140 44.02 17.11 67.13
N ASP A 141 44.09 18.42 66.95
CA ASP A 141 42.95 19.30 66.70
C ASP A 141 42.44 19.23 65.24
N ASP A 142 43.29 18.89 64.28
CA ASP A 142 42.90 18.82 62.86
C ASP A 142 42.20 17.50 62.54
N ALA A 143 42.60 16.40 63.19
CA ALA A 143 41.90 15.11 63.11
C ALA A 143 40.41 15.22 63.53
N THR A 144 40.13 16.04 64.55
CA THR A 144 38.76 16.28 65.04
C THR A 144 37.93 17.12 64.06
N LYS A 145 38.55 18.09 63.39
CA LYS A 145 37.91 18.91 62.35
C LYS A 145 37.62 18.08 61.09
N VAL A 146 38.57 17.26 60.67
CA VAL A 146 38.40 16.32 59.55
C VAL A 146 37.24 15.37 59.84
N HIS A 147 37.17 14.79 61.04
CA HIS A 147 36.06 13.88 61.39
C HIS A 147 34.70 14.59 61.36
N ARG A 148 34.62 15.85 61.80
CA ARG A 148 33.40 16.67 61.72
C ARG A 148 33.01 17.00 60.28
N MET A 149 33.97 17.35 59.43
CA MET A 149 33.72 17.58 58.01
C MET A 149 33.22 16.31 57.32
N THR A 150 33.83 15.17 57.60
CA THR A 150 33.39 13.87 57.07
C THR A 150 31.97 13.53 57.54
N MET A 151 31.61 13.78 58.80
CA MET A 151 30.25 13.57 59.32
C MET A 151 29.21 14.50 58.64
N LEU A 152 29.57 15.77 58.40
CA LEU A 152 28.72 16.71 57.68
C LEU A 152 28.54 16.32 56.21
N GLU A 153 29.61 15.88 55.55
CA GLU A 153 29.58 15.40 54.17
C GLU A 153 28.75 14.12 54.05
N ASN A 154 28.88 13.19 55.00
CA ASN A 154 28.06 11.99 55.08
C ASN A 154 26.58 12.33 55.31
N THR A 155 26.29 13.34 56.12
CA THR A 155 24.92 13.82 56.36
C THR A 155 24.33 14.50 55.12
N ALA A 156 25.14 15.28 54.39
CA ALA A 156 24.74 15.89 53.12
C ALA A 156 24.43 14.83 52.05
N LYS A 157 25.29 13.80 51.93
CA LYS A 157 25.07 12.64 51.06
C LYS A 157 23.83 11.85 51.46
N PHE A 158 23.59 11.67 52.76
CA PHE A 158 22.38 11.01 53.25
C PHE A 158 21.11 11.78 52.90
N LYS A 159 21.12 13.11 53.06
CA LYS A 159 19.98 13.97 52.70
C LYS A 159 19.71 13.95 51.19
N ASP A 160 20.75 13.97 50.37
CA ASP A 160 20.64 13.84 48.91
C ASP A 160 20.11 12.45 48.49
N ALA A 161 20.63 11.38 49.10
CA ALA A 161 20.15 10.02 48.87
C ALA A 161 18.68 9.85 49.28
N SER A 162 18.27 10.42 50.41
CA SER A 162 16.87 10.41 50.87
C SER A 162 15.96 11.18 49.90
N GLY A 163 16.40 12.33 49.39
CA GLY A 163 15.67 13.08 48.37
C GLY A 163 15.50 12.30 47.06
N LYS A 164 16.55 11.59 46.62
CA LYS A 164 16.51 10.71 45.45
C LYS A 164 15.59 9.50 45.65
N LEU A 165 15.59 8.91 46.86
CA LEU A 165 14.70 7.80 47.19
C LEU A 165 13.22 8.22 47.10
N GLN A 166 12.89 9.41 47.63
CA GLN A 166 11.53 9.96 47.56
C GLN A 166 11.11 10.29 46.12
N GLN A 167 12.05 10.74 45.27
CA GLN A 167 11.79 10.93 43.84
C GLN A 167 11.59 9.60 43.11
N ALA A 168 12.38 8.58 43.44
CA ALA A 168 12.25 7.24 42.88
C ALA A 168 10.91 6.59 43.25
N GLU A 169 10.45 6.77 44.49
CA GLU A 169 9.14 6.29 44.96
C GLU A 169 7.99 6.94 44.17
N ARG A 170 8.03 8.25 43.96
CA ARG A 170 7.05 8.96 43.11
C ARG A 170 7.07 8.46 41.67
N LEU A 171 8.25 8.31 41.09
CA LEU A 171 8.39 7.82 39.72
C LEU A 171 7.91 6.37 39.58
N LEU A 172 8.13 5.53 40.60
CA LEU A 172 7.63 4.16 40.64
C LEU A 172 6.11 4.11 40.68
N ASN A 173 5.47 4.97 41.49
CA ASN A 173 4.01 5.07 41.54
C ASN A 173 3.42 5.57 40.20
N ASP A 174 4.05 6.57 39.58
CA ASP A 174 3.68 7.03 38.23
C ASP A 174 3.88 5.94 37.18
N THR A 175 4.91 5.11 37.33
CA THR A 175 5.16 3.96 36.43
C THR A 175 4.18 2.82 36.66
N GLU A 176 3.76 2.56 37.91
CA GLU A 176 2.74 1.57 38.24
C GLU A 176 1.39 1.95 37.64
N THR A 177 0.99 3.22 37.77
CA THR A 177 -0.25 3.74 37.20
C THR A 177 -0.26 3.66 35.68
N VAL A 178 0.81 4.12 35.01
CA VAL A 178 0.96 3.99 33.54
C VAL A 178 1.01 2.53 33.10
N GLY A 179 1.69 1.66 33.86
CA GLY A 179 1.76 0.23 33.58
C GLY A 179 0.40 -0.45 33.69
N ASN A 180 -0.39 -0.08 34.69
CA ASN A 180 -1.76 -0.60 34.87
C ASN A 180 -2.70 -0.12 33.76
N GLU A 181 -2.60 1.14 33.34
CA GLU A 181 -3.33 1.67 32.19
C GLU A 181 -2.95 0.96 30.89
N ALA A 182 -1.66 0.71 30.66
CA ALA A 182 -1.18 -0.06 29.51
C ALA A 182 -1.72 -1.51 29.50
N LEU A 183 -1.70 -2.20 30.64
CA LEU A 183 -2.27 -3.54 30.77
C LEU A 183 -3.78 -3.56 30.50
N THR A 184 -4.50 -2.54 30.98
CA THR A 184 -5.94 -2.37 30.74
C THR A 184 -6.23 -2.14 29.25
N ASN A 185 -5.44 -1.29 28.60
CA ASN A 185 -5.56 -1.02 27.16
C ASN A 185 -5.24 -2.25 26.30
N LEU A 186 -4.22 -3.04 26.66
CA LEU A 186 -3.90 -4.29 25.95
C LEU A 186 -5.02 -5.32 26.10
N ARG A 187 -5.67 -5.40 27.27
CA ARG A 187 -6.85 -6.24 27.48
C ARG A 187 -8.00 -5.81 26.57
N TYR A 188 -8.30 -4.52 26.53
CA TYR A 188 -9.35 -3.97 25.66
C TYR A 188 -9.05 -4.20 24.17
N GLN A 189 -7.80 -4.03 23.75
CA GLN A 189 -7.36 -4.32 22.38
C GLN A 189 -7.48 -5.80 22.02
N THR A 190 -7.19 -6.70 22.96
CA THR A 190 -7.35 -8.15 22.76
C THR A 190 -8.82 -8.52 22.58
N GLU A 191 -9.71 -7.95 23.39
CA GLU A 191 -11.16 -8.14 23.28
C GLU A 191 -11.70 -7.59 21.97
N THR A 192 -11.22 -6.41 21.55
CA THR A 192 -11.55 -5.82 20.25
C THR A 192 -11.07 -6.69 19.08
N MET A 193 -9.87 -7.26 19.17
CA MET A 193 -9.33 -8.16 18.14
C MET A 193 -10.15 -9.45 18.04
N GLN A 194 -10.58 -10.02 19.18
CA GLN A 194 -11.48 -11.19 19.20
C GLN A 194 -12.83 -10.86 18.58
N HIS A 195 -13.38 -9.66 18.85
CA HIS A 195 -14.63 -9.21 18.24
C HIS A 195 -14.51 -9.03 16.72
N ILE A 196 -13.43 -8.41 16.24
CA ILE A 196 -13.15 -8.24 14.80
C ILE A 196 -13.02 -9.61 14.11
N GLN A 197 -12.38 -10.60 14.76
CA GLN A 197 -12.29 -11.95 14.19
C GLN A 197 -13.67 -12.63 14.08
N ALA A 198 -14.52 -12.50 15.11
CA ALA A 198 -15.89 -13.02 15.05
C ALA A 198 -16.72 -12.34 13.95
N THR A 199 -16.61 -11.02 13.79
CA THR A 199 -17.28 -10.28 12.72
C THR A 199 -16.71 -10.61 11.33
N THR A 200 -15.41 -10.86 11.21
CA THR A 200 -14.78 -11.24 9.93
C THR A 200 -15.26 -12.62 9.46
N ILE A 201 -15.48 -13.56 10.39
CA ILE A 201 -16.04 -14.89 10.07
C ILE A 201 -17.49 -14.75 9.56
N THR A 202 -18.29 -13.84 10.12
CA THR A 202 -19.65 -13.58 9.61
C THR A 202 -19.67 -12.84 8.26
N VAL A 203 -18.66 -12.03 7.96
CA VAL A 203 -18.54 -11.36 6.65
C VAL A 203 -18.15 -12.34 5.53
N ASP A 204 -17.44 -13.43 5.83
CA ASP A 204 -17.12 -14.46 4.83
C ASP A 204 -18.37 -15.22 4.35
N GLU A 205 -19.39 -15.35 5.21
CA GLU A 205 -20.69 -15.96 4.84
C GLU A 205 -21.47 -15.07 3.85
N GLU A 206 -21.46 -13.75 4.03
CA GLU A 206 -22.12 -12.80 3.10
C GLU A 206 -21.35 -12.60 1.78
N VAL A 207 -20.01 -12.71 1.80
CA VAL A 207 -19.16 -12.64 0.59
C VAL A 207 -19.31 -13.90 -0.29
N SER A 208 -19.56 -15.06 0.33
CA SER A 208 -19.92 -16.31 -0.37
C SER A 208 -21.19 -16.15 -1.23
N ASP A 209 -22.22 -15.49 -0.70
CA ASP A 209 -23.50 -15.30 -1.41
C ASP A 209 -23.38 -14.28 -2.55
N ALA A 210 -22.60 -13.22 -2.37
CA ALA A 210 -22.29 -12.27 -3.44
C ALA A 210 -21.53 -12.95 -4.62
N ARG A 211 -20.57 -13.84 -4.33
CA ARG A 211 -19.86 -14.64 -5.36
C ARG A 211 -20.79 -15.60 -6.12
N LYS A 212 -21.81 -16.15 -5.44
CA LYS A 212 -22.79 -17.05 -6.06
C LYS A 212 -23.69 -16.34 -7.07
N ILE A 213 -24.10 -15.11 -6.77
CA ILE A 213 -24.93 -14.30 -7.68
C ILE A 213 -24.13 -13.86 -8.92
N VAL A 214 -22.90 -13.37 -8.73
CA VAL A 214 -22.03 -12.92 -9.84
C VAL A 214 -21.65 -14.08 -10.78
N SER A 215 -21.32 -15.26 -10.23
CA SER A 215 -21.03 -16.45 -11.06
C SER A 215 -22.28 -16.96 -11.81
N GLY A 216 -23.48 -16.77 -11.26
CA GLY A 216 -24.74 -17.02 -11.95
C GLY A 216 -24.95 -16.10 -13.16
N MET A 217 -24.65 -14.81 -13.02
CA MET A 217 -24.75 -13.83 -14.10
C MET A 217 -23.77 -14.12 -15.25
N GLN A 218 -22.54 -14.55 -14.96
CA GLN A 218 -21.55 -14.89 -15.98
C GLN A 218 -22.01 -16.05 -16.88
N ARG A 219 -22.64 -17.10 -16.31
CA ARG A 219 -23.17 -18.22 -17.09
C ARG A 219 -24.36 -17.81 -17.97
N MET A 220 -25.22 -16.92 -17.47
CA MET A 220 -26.35 -16.38 -18.24
C MET A 220 -25.89 -15.53 -19.43
N MET A 221 -24.84 -14.73 -19.24
CA MET A 221 -24.22 -13.91 -20.28
C MET A 221 -23.67 -14.76 -21.44
N VAL A 222 -23.01 -15.88 -21.14
CA VAL A 222 -22.46 -16.78 -22.17
C VAL A 222 -23.58 -17.43 -22.99
N LYS A 223 -24.67 -17.89 -22.35
CA LYS A 223 -25.83 -18.48 -23.05
C LYS A 223 -26.50 -17.48 -23.99
N HIS A 224 -26.74 -16.25 -23.53
CA HIS A 224 -27.31 -15.20 -24.38
C HIS A 224 -26.43 -14.89 -25.58
N LYS A 225 -25.10 -14.82 -25.40
CA LYS A 225 -24.16 -14.62 -26.51
C LYS A 225 -24.21 -15.78 -27.53
N LEU A 226 -24.32 -17.03 -27.08
CA LEU A 226 -24.40 -18.19 -27.97
C LEU A 226 -25.70 -18.20 -28.78
N ILE A 227 -26.84 -17.92 -28.14
CA ILE A 227 -28.14 -17.83 -28.82
C ILE A 227 -28.11 -16.73 -29.90
N LEU A 228 -27.54 -15.57 -29.60
CA LEU A 228 -27.40 -14.48 -30.56
C LEU A 228 -26.59 -14.91 -31.80
N ILE A 229 -25.43 -15.55 -31.59
CA ILE A 229 -24.57 -16.04 -32.68
C ILE A 229 -25.32 -17.06 -33.54
N SER A 230 -26.08 -17.96 -32.92
CA SER A 230 -26.88 -18.96 -33.64
C SER A 230 -27.93 -18.33 -34.57
N ILE A 231 -28.66 -17.33 -34.08
CA ILE A 231 -29.69 -16.62 -34.88
C ILE A 231 -29.04 -15.91 -36.08
N ILE A 232 -27.90 -15.24 -35.88
CA ILE A 232 -27.16 -14.56 -36.95
C ILE A 232 -26.73 -15.57 -38.03
N MET A 233 -26.21 -16.74 -37.63
CA MET A 233 -25.79 -17.79 -38.56
C MET A 233 -26.96 -18.32 -39.40
N ILE A 234 -28.13 -18.53 -38.77
CA ILE A 234 -29.35 -18.97 -39.47
C ILE A 234 -29.83 -17.91 -40.47
N LEU A 235 -29.79 -16.62 -40.09
CA LEU A 235 -30.19 -15.53 -40.98
C LEU A 235 -29.30 -15.45 -42.21
N LEU A 236 -27.98 -15.54 -42.02
CA LEU A 236 -27.02 -15.58 -43.12
C LEU A 236 -27.24 -16.78 -44.04
N PHE A 237 -27.51 -17.96 -43.47
CA PHE A 237 -27.81 -19.16 -44.25
C PHE A 237 -29.04 -18.98 -45.13
N LEU A 238 -30.14 -18.43 -44.58
CA LEU A 238 -31.36 -18.15 -45.34
C LEU A 238 -31.12 -17.16 -46.49
N ILE A 239 -30.34 -16.11 -46.26
CA ILE A 239 -29.96 -15.14 -47.30
C ILE A 239 -29.16 -15.84 -48.41
N CYS A 240 -28.15 -16.64 -48.06
CA CYS A 240 -27.37 -17.40 -49.02
C CYS A 240 -28.23 -18.33 -49.89
N VAL A 241 -29.17 -19.05 -49.27
CA VAL A 241 -30.11 -19.93 -49.99
C VAL A 241 -31.02 -19.14 -50.91
N ALA A 242 -31.59 -18.01 -50.44
CA ALA A 242 -32.45 -17.16 -51.25
C ALA A 242 -31.72 -16.61 -52.49
N VAL A 243 -30.48 -16.16 -52.32
CA VAL A 243 -29.63 -15.68 -53.43
C VAL A 243 -29.33 -16.82 -54.41
N TYR A 244 -29.01 -18.03 -53.91
CA TYR A 244 -28.76 -19.19 -54.76
C TYR A 244 -29.98 -19.59 -55.60
N VAL A 245 -31.17 -19.62 -54.99
CA VAL A 245 -32.43 -19.92 -55.70
C VAL A 245 -32.79 -18.80 -56.68
N SER A 246 -32.62 -17.54 -56.31
CA SER A 246 -32.87 -16.41 -57.22
C SER A 246 -31.91 -16.43 -58.42
N ALA A 247 -30.61 -16.66 -58.21
CA ALA A 247 -29.63 -16.75 -59.28
C ALA A 247 -29.92 -17.91 -60.25
N THR A 248 -30.38 -19.06 -59.73
CA THR A 248 -30.74 -20.22 -60.56
C THR A 248 -32.10 -20.08 -61.24
N LYS A 249 -33.07 -19.36 -60.66
CA LYS A 249 -34.38 -19.06 -61.26
C LYS A 249 -34.33 -17.89 -62.24
N ASN A 250 -33.50 -16.88 -62.00
CA ASN A 250 -33.33 -15.73 -62.90
C ASN A 250 -32.72 -16.15 -64.25
N ARG A 251 -31.86 -17.18 -64.26
CA ARG A 251 -31.41 -17.82 -65.50
C ARG A 251 -32.54 -18.47 -66.31
N ARG A 252 -33.68 -18.82 -65.70
CA ARG A 252 -34.89 -19.31 -66.38
C ARG A 252 -35.86 -18.21 -66.79
N ASN A 253 -35.91 -17.08 -66.07
CA ASN A 253 -36.88 -16.00 -66.31
C ASN A 253 -36.42 -14.94 -67.32
N SER A 254 -35.19 -15.01 -67.84
CA SER A 254 -34.67 -14.03 -68.82
C SER A 254 -35.29 -14.15 -70.23
N SER A 255 -36.23 -15.06 -70.48
CA SER A 255 -36.85 -15.31 -71.79
C SER A 255 -38.31 -14.84 -71.93
N SER A 256 -38.87 -14.11 -70.97
CA SER A 256 -40.26 -13.64 -71.10
C SER A 256 -40.53 -12.35 -70.33
N SER A 257 -40.25 -11.20 -70.96
CA SER A 257 -41.01 -9.96 -70.77
C SER A 257 -40.57 -8.91 -71.80
N GLN A 258 -41.21 -8.92 -72.97
CA GLN A 258 -41.37 -7.72 -73.79
C GLN A 258 -42.85 -7.34 -73.73
N SER A 259 -43.11 -6.20 -73.10
CA SER A 259 -44.42 -5.67 -72.75
C SER A 259 -44.97 -4.76 -73.86
N THR A 260 -46.29 -4.76 -73.97
CA THR A 260 -47.17 -3.84 -74.69
C THR A 260 -47.06 -2.39 -74.24
N GLU A 261 -47.17 -1.44 -75.17
CA GLU A 261 -47.45 -0.02 -74.91
C GLU A 261 -48.59 0.47 -75.83
N ALA A 262 -49.48 1.29 -75.27
CA ALA A 262 -50.81 1.64 -75.77
C ALA A 262 -50.84 2.97 -76.54
N SER A 263 -51.79 3.16 -77.47
CA SER A 263 -52.38 4.49 -77.75
C SER A 263 -53.61 4.45 -78.68
N GLY A 264 -54.72 5.06 -78.23
CA GLY A 264 -55.66 5.84 -79.05
C GLY A 264 -56.82 5.14 -79.76
N ASP A 265 -58.04 5.28 -79.22
CA ASP A 265 -59.30 5.34 -79.99
C ASP A 265 -59.55 6.81 -80.44
N PRO A 266 -60.42 7.17 -81.43
CA PRO A 266 -61.59 6.44 -81.94
C PRO A 266 -61.83 6.53 -83.48
N ILE A 267 -62.95 5.93 -83.95
CA ILE A 267 -63.89 6.41 -85.02
C ILE A 267 -64.33 5.29 -86.00
N THR A 268 -65.62 4.98 -85.87
CA THR A 268 -66.59 4.53 -86.88
C THR A 268 -66.49 3.16 -87.56
N SER A 269 -67.66 2.52 -87.50
CA SER A 269 -68.44 2.01 -88.63
C SER A 269 -68.62 0.50 -88.69
N VAL A 270 -69.92 0.16 -88.67
CA VAL A 270 -70.57 -0.99 -89.30
C VAL A 270 -70.80 -2.23 -88.40
N ALA A 271 -72.09 -2.34 -88.04
CA ALA A 271 -72.87 -3.52 -87.63
C ALA A 271 -72.75 -4.68 -88.67
N PRO A 272 -73.33 -5.90 -88.51
CA PRO A 272 -74.51 -6.21 -87.70
C PRO A 272 -74.59 -7.60 -87.03
N SER A 273 -75.55 -7.66 -86.08
CA SER A 273 -76.50 -8.76 -85.81
C SER A 273 -75.97 -10.16 -85.48
N LEU A 274 -76.45 -10.74 -84.37
CA LEU A 274 -77.60 -11.66 -84.36
C LEU A 274 -77.84 -12.24 -82.94
N LEU A 275 -79.12 -12.26 -82.58
CA LEU A 275 -79.86 -13.18 -81.68
C LEU A 275 -79.38 -13.34 -80.22
N TRP A 276 -80.19 -12.94 -79.23
CA TRP A 276 -81.23 -13.78 -78.55
C TRP A 276 -80.65 -15.11 -78.05
N SER A 277 -80.68 -15.45 -76.77
CA SER A 277 -81.81 -15.40 -75.84
C SER A 277 -81.37 -15.62 -74.38
N PRO A 278 -82.23 -15.33 -73.38
CA PRO A 278 -81.97 -15.44 -71.95
C PRO A 278 -82.11 -16.92 -71.48
N SER A 279 -81.86 -17.35 -70.25
CA SER A 279 -82.77 -17.13 -69.10
C SER A 279 -82.35 -17.92 -67.84
N TYR A 280 -82.78 -17.37 -66.69
CA TYR A 280 -83.11 -17.98 -65.37
C TYR A 280 -82.03 -18.77 -64.60
N LEU A 281 -81.55 -18.28 -63.43
CA LEU A 281 -82.17 -18.28 -62.09
C LEU A 281 -82.54 -19.67 -61.57
N ALA A 282 -81.67 -20.22 -60.73
CA ALA A 282 -81.97 -20.72 -59.38
C ALA A 282 -80.67 -20.80 -58.58
#